data_AF-A0A804Q3S1-F1
#
_entry.id   AF-A0A804Q3S1-F1
#
_cell.length_a   1.000
_cell.length_b   1.000
_cell.length_c   1.000
_cell.angle_alpha   90.00
_cell.angle_beta   90.00
_cell.angle_gamma   90.00
#
_symmetry.space_group_name_H-M   'P 1'
#
loop_
_entity.id
_entity.type
_entity.pdbx_description
1 polymer ?
#
loop_
_entity_poly.entity_id
_entity_poly.type
_entity_poly.pdbx_seq_one_letter_code
_entity_poly.pdbx_strand_id
1 'polypeptide(L)'
;MLPLDNDPTTKNFLVTWTILGVGFLAGLIIRKCAVMFLFEGPFGSVLHITDCLSALTPHLARRIDYLFLARCSLRFPATQDSIRQVIDCIWKHPSALVVYLVCDMLGQEDVLVGVSKAFGSKIYVDREKNSDCHQRLAHVTPEILAADDAAPSTRFHVLSFPRLSEQATEILAQARAARQLKPLIIRPSSQWYAYYDPPPPEEASTQQQQQKPVLTEAMCDELGVWHVCLSMHSSREELEQALGILKPKWVVYTMSSCMVVDLSYVRKQCSLSQVRT
;
A
#
# COMPACT_ATOMS: atom_id res chain seq x y z
N MET A 1 -21.00 11.21 25.47
CA MET A 1 -21.97 10.38 24.71
C MET A 1 -21.74 10.71 23.24
N LEU A 2 -20.90 9.92 22.56
CA LEU A 2 -20.56 10.11 21.14
C LEU A 2 -21.04 8.88 20.36
N PRO A 3 -21.55 9.05 19.13
CA PRO A 3 -22.18 7.97 18.38
C PRO A 3 -21.12 6.96 17.90
N LEU A 4 -21.44 5.68 18.03
CA LEU A 4 -20.72 4.58 17.39
C LEU A 4 -20.97 4.67 15.88
N ASP A 5 -19.90 4.89 15.12
CA ASP A 5 -19.94 4.90 13.66
C ASP A 5 -19.95 3.45 13.12
N ASN A 6 -20.79 3.21 12.12
CA ASN A 6 -21.18 1.89 11.61
C ASN A 6 -20.28 1.38 10.47
N ASP A 7 -19.01 1.80 10.41
CA ASP A 7 -18.04 1.25 9.46
C ASP A 7 -17.33 0.03 10.09
N PRO A 8 -17.61 -1.21 9.65
CA PRO A 8 -17.02 -2.42 10.23
C PRO A 8 -15.50 -2.51 10.05
N THR A 9 -14.88 -1.63 9.27
CA THR A 9 -13.43 -1.65 9.00
C THR A 9 -12.59 -0.74 9.92
N THR A 10 -13.21 0.01 10.82
CA THR A 10 -12.50 0.97 11.69
C THR A 10 -12.63 0.58 13.16
N LYS A 11 -11.50 0.41 13.84
CA LYS A 11 -11.48 0.30 15.30
C LYS A 11 -10.59 1.40 15.88
N ASN A 12 -11.20 2.27 16.69
CA ASN A 12 -10.49 3.29 17.45
C ASN A 12 -10.26 2.76 18.86
N PHE A 13 -9.00 2.66 19.28
CA PHE A 13 -8.64 2.32 20.65
C PHE A 13 -7.96 3.52 21.29
N LEU A 14 -8.51 4.00 22.40
CA LEU A 14 -7.84 4.99 23.24
C LEU A 14 -7.11 4.22 24.34
N VAL A 15 -5.78 4.31 24.38
CA VAL A 15 -4.97 3.67 25.41
C VAL A 15 -4.25 4.76 26.21
N THR A 16 -4.68 4.98 27.44
CA THR A 16 -3.99 5.86 28.39
C THR A 16 -2.85 5.10 29.06
N TRP A 17 -1.63 5.60 28.90
CA TRP A 17 -0.48 5.14 29.68
C TRP A 17 -0.08 6.22 30.68
N THR A 18 0.03 5.84 31.96
CA THR A 18 0.59 6.72 32.99
C THR A 18 2.00 6.24 33.28
N ILE A 19 3.01 6.92 32.73
CA ILE A 19 4.42 6.66 33.06
C ILE A 19 4.94 7.91 33.80
N LEU A 20 5.44 7.72 35.03
CA LEU A 20 6.08 8.76 35.85
C LEU A 20 5.19 9.96 36.25
N GLY A 21 3.91 9.76 36.53
CA GLY A 21 3.04 10.82 37.08
C GLY A 21 2.68 11.96 36.10
N VAL A 22 3.13 11.87 34.85
CA VAL A 22 2.68 12.69 33.74
C VAL A 22 1.72 11.84 32.92
N GLY A 23 0.45 12.22 32.84
CA GLY A 23 -0.54 11.48 32.05
C GLY A 23 -0.23 11.61 30.57
N PHE A 24 -0.02 10.49 29.87
CA PHE A 24 0.10 10.45 28.42
C PHE A 24 -1.16 9.79 27.84
N LEU A 25 -1.77 10.45 26.87
CA LEU A 25 -2.85 9.89 26.08
C LEU A 25 -2.27 9.41 24.76
N ALA A 26 -2.32 8.09 24.54
CA ALA A 26 -1.98 7.50 23.25
C ALA A 26 -3.25 7.00 22.57
N GLY A 27 -3.62 7.62 21.46
CA GLY A 27 -4.66 7.11 20.58
C GLY A 27 -4.05 6.14 19.57
N LEU A 28 -4.65 4.96 19.44
CA LEU A 28 -4.33 3.96 18.44
C LEU A 28 -5.49 3.84 17.45
N ILE A 29 -5.25 4.24 16.21
CA ILE A 29 -6.24 4.08 15.12
C ILE A 29 -5.75 2.95 14.23
N ILE A 30 -6.55 1.88 14.14
CA ILE A 30 -6.23 0.70 13.32
C ILE A 30 -7.19 0.69 12.12
N ARG A 31 -6.64 0.71 10.89
CA ARG A 31 -7.41 0.48 9.65
C ARG A 31 -6.62 -0.37 8.67
N LYS A 32 -7.24 -1.46 8.18
CA LYS A 32 -6.73 -2.38 7.13
C LYS A 32 -5.20 -2.55 7.15
N CYS A 33 -4.67 -2.75 8.36
CA CYS A 33 -3.26 -3.03 8.68
C CYS A 33 -2.29 -1.85 8.80
N ALA A 34 -2.75 -0.61 8.64
CA ALA A 34 -2.01 0.59 9.02
C ALA A 34 -2.44 1.06 10.42
N VAL A 35 -1.47 1.59 11.17
CA VAL A 35 -1.67 2.15 12.50
C VAL A 35 -1.27 3.61 12.50
N MET A 36 -2.13 4.48 13.04
CA MET A 36 -1.75 5.85 13.37
C MET A 36 -1.62 5.99 14.88
N PHE A 37 -0.57 6.67 15.31
CA PHE A 37 -0.34 6.97 16.72
C PHE A 37 -0.56 8.44 16.98
N LEU A 38 -1.50 8.76 17.88
CA LEU A 38 -1.72 10.11 18.38
C LEU A 38 -1.16 10.18 19.80
N PHE A 39 -0.12 10.98 20.02
CA PHE A 39 0.45 11.25 21.34
C PHE A 39 0.00 12.64 21.82
N GLU A 40 -0.67 12.69 22.96
CA GLU A 40 -1.05 13.94 23.62
C GLU A 40 -0.33 14.05 24.97
N GLY A 41 0.30 15.20 25.21
CA GLY A 41 0.95 15.50 26.49
C GLY A 41 1.40 16.97 26.59
N PRO A 42 2.21 17.33 27.60
CA PRO A 42 2.71 18.70 27.79
C PRO A 42 3.51 19.26 26.61
N PHE A 43 4.04 18.37 25.75
CA PHE A 43 4.74 18.70 24.50
C PHE A 43 3.81 19.04 23.33
N GLY A 44 2.48 18.96 23.53
CA GLY A 44 1.48 19.15 22.49
C GLY A 44 0.92 17.84 21.96
N SER A 45 0.34 17.90 20.76
CA SER A 45 -0.27 16.78 20.06
C SER A 45 0.59 16.34 18.86
N VAL A 46 1.04 15.09 18.87
CA VAL A 46 1.88 14.50 17.83
C VAL A 46 1.10 13.39 17.14
N LEU A 47 0.89 13.50 15.84
CA LEU A 47 0.30 12.45 15.02
C LEU A 47 1.40 11.79 14.16
N HIS A 48 1.61 10.50 14.35
CA HIS A 48 2.54 9.70 13.56
C HIS A 48 1.77 8.76 12.65
N ILE A 49 1.94 8.95 11.34
CA ILE A 49 1.24 8.18 10.32
C ILE A 49 2.27 7.39 9.54
N THR A 50 2.22 6.06 9.68
CA THR A 50 3.18 5.18 9.02
C THR A 50 2.82 5.00 7.55
N ASP A 51 1.56 4.69 7.23
CA ASP A 51 1.25 4.14 5.90
C ASP A 51 -0.01 4.65 5.21
N CYS A 52 -0.96 5.34 5.84
CA CYS A 52 -2.18 5.78 5.13
C CYS A 52 -2.79 7.04 5.75
N LEU A 53 -3.11 8.04 4.92
CA LEU A 53 -3.80 9.27 5.29
C LEU A 53 -5.22 9.39 4.71
N SER A 54 -5.59 8.50 3.78
CA SER A 54 -6.83 8.57 2.99
C SER A 54 -8.13 8.42 3.80
N ALA A 55 -8.04 8.03 5.08
CA ALA A 55 -9.18 7.82 5.96
C ALA A 55 -9.15 8.67 7.24
N LEU A 56 -8.54 9.86 7.19
CA LEU A 56 -8.71 10.84 8.28
C LEU A 56 -10.20 11.18 8.42
N THR A 57 -10.84 10.63 9.44
CA THR A 57 -12.15 11.09 9.86
C THR A 57 -12.04 12.52 10.39
N PRO A 58 -13.09 13.35 10.23
CA PRO A 58 -13.17 14.67 10.84
C PRO A 58 -12.93 14.67 12.36
N HIS A 59 -12.99 13.51 13.01
CA HIS A 59 -12.70 13.33 14.43
C HIS A 59 -11.25 13.61 14.82
N LEU A 60 -10.33 13.61 13.86
CA LEU A 60 -8.94 14.05 14.05
C LEU A 60 -8.77 15.58 13.87
N ALA A 61 -9.86 16.35 13.71
CA ALA A 61 -9.85 17.81 13.70
C ALA A 61 -9.53 18.43 15.08
N ARG A 62 -8.69 17.77 15.88
CA ARG A 62 -7.99 18.39 17.00
C ARG A 62 -6.74 19.08 16.48
N ARG A 63 -6.30 20.09 17.22
CA ARG A 63 -5.09 20.83 16.88
C ARG A 63 -3.88 19.90 17.01
N ILE A 64 -3.34 19.44 15.88
CA ILE A 64 -2.09 18.68 15.82
C ILE A 64 -0.92 19.67 15.81
N ASP A 65 0.06 19.48 16.69
CA ASP A 65 1.27 20.30 16.72
C ASP A 65 2.33 19.73 15.76
N TYR A 66 2.52 18.41 15.75
CA TYR A 66 3.51 17.74 14.90
C TYR A 66 2.85 16.59 14.13
N LEU A 67 3.05 16.57 12.81
CA LEU A 67 2.62 15.47 11.95
C LEU A 67 3.84 14.79 11.34
N PHE A 68 4.06 13.53 11.67
CA PHE A 68 5.07 12.69 11.05
C PHE A 68 4.41 11.89 9.93
N LEU A 69 4.90 12.04 8.69
CA LEU A 69 4.31 11.38 7.53
C LEU A 69 5.36 10.94 6.51
N ALA A 70 5.04 9.88 5.79
CA ALA A 70 5.86 9.34 4.73
C ALA A 70 5.60 10.10 3.41
N ARG A 71 6.60 10.77 2.82
CA ARG A 71 6.42 11.51 1.55
C ARG A 71 6.56 10.58 0.36
N CYS A 72 5.64 10.67 -0.60
CA CYS A 72 5.80 10.12 -1.93
C CYS A 72 5.39 11.17 -2.97
N SER A 73 6.17 11.36 -4.04
CA SER A 73 5.83 12.30 -5.13
C SER A 73 4.94 11.70 -6.21
N LEU A 74 4.77 10.37 -6.20
CA LEU A 74 3.98 9.66 -7.19
C LEU A 74 2.48 9.85 -6.94
N ARG A 75 1.75 10.02 -8.05
CA ARG A 75 0.29 10.02 -8.08
C ARG A 75 -0.19 8.61 -8.31
N PHE A 76 -0.47 7.89 -7.24
CA PHE A 76 -0.93 6.52 -7.35
C PHE A 76 -2.38 6.46 -7.88
N PRO A 77 -2.72 5.48 -8.72
CA PRO A 77 -4.11 5.20 -9.03
C PRO A 77 -4.86 4.80 -7.74
N ALA A 78 -6.17 5.04 -7.71
CA ALA A 78 -6.99 4.58 -6.60
C ALA A 78 -6.89 3.05 -6.47
N THR A 79 -7.04 2.51 -5.26
CA THR A 79 -6.98 1.06 -5.01
C THR A 79 -7.93 0.29 -5.93
N GLN A 80 -9.15 0.79 -6.14
CA GLN A 80 -10.12 0.15 -7.03
C GLN A 80 -9.70 0.17 -8.49
N ASP A 81 -9.07 1.24 -8.96
CA ASP A 81 -8.53 1.30 -10.33
C ASP A 81 -7.35 0.36 -10.50
N SER A 82 -6.51 0.23 -9.48
CA SER A 82 -5.42 -0.75 -9.44
C SER A 82 -5.96 -2.19 -9.53
N ILE A 83 -7.01 -2.52 -8.77
CA ILE A 83 -7.67 -3.83 -8.82
C ILE A 83 -8.27 -4.08 -10.22
N ARG A 84 -8.93 -3.07 -10.82
CA ARG A 84 -9.42 -3.18 -12.21
C ARG A 84 -8.30 -3.44 -13.19
N GLN A 85 -7.17 -2.75 -13.08
CA GLN A 85 -6.01 -2.98 -13.94
C GLN A 85 -5.47 -4.42 -13.81
N VAL A 86 -5.45 -5.01 -12.60
CA VAL A 86 -5.12 -6.44 -12.43
C VAL A 86 -6.10 -7.32 -13.19
N ILE A 87 -7.39 -7.09 -13.03
CA ILE A 87 -8.46 -7.86 -13.70
C ILE A 87 -8.36 -7.73 -15.23
N ASP A 88 -8.18 -6.51 -15.74
CA ASP A 88 -8.01 -6.23 -17.16
C ASP A 88 -6.75 -6.88 -17.73
N CYS A 89 -5.65 -6.88 -16.97
CA CYS A 89 -4.43 -7.59 -17.33
C CYS A 89 -4.69 -9.09 -17.50
N ILE A 90 -5.47 -9.71 -16.61
CA ILE A 90 -5.85 -11.13 -16.73
C ILE A 90 -6.75 -11.35 -17.95
N TRP A 91 -7.73 -10.48 -18.20
CA TRP A 91 -8.62 -10.56 -19.37
C TRP A 91 -7.88 -10.46 -20.70
N LYS A 92 -6.79 -9.67 -20.77
CA LYS A 92 -5.92 -9.57 -21.94
C LYS A 92 -5.10 -10.83 -22.21
N HIS A 93 -5.05 -11.77 -21.26
CA HIS A 93 -4.30 -13.03 -21.36
C HIS A 93 -5.20 -14.25 -21.14
N PRO A 94 -6.21 -14.47 -22.01
CA PRO A 94 -7.16 -15.57 -21.83
C PRO A 94 -6.50 -16.95 -21.96
N SER A 95 -5.37 -17.05 -22.67
CA SER A 95 -4.60 -18.28 -22.84
C SER A 95 -3.76 -18.67 -21.62
N ALA A 96 -3.58 -17.79 -20.64
CA ALA A 96 -2.86 -18.10 -19.41
C ALA A 96 -3.73 -19.00 -18.50
N LEU A 97 -3.48 -20.31 -18.58
CA LEU A 97 -4.16 -21.34 -17.80
C LEU A 97 -3.84 -21.25 -16.31
N VAL A 98 -2.67 -20.72 -15.98
CA VAL A 98 -2.23 -20.44 -14.61
C VAL A 98 -1.84 -18.98 -14.50
N VAL A 99 -2.36 -18.32 -13.46
CA VAL A 99 -2.11 -16.92 -13.12
C VAL A 99 -1.55 -16.87 -11.71
N TYR A 100 -0.31 -16.43 -11.59
CA TYR A 100 0.38 -16.18 -10.32
C TYR A 100 0.18 -14.73 -9.90
N LEU A 101 -0.38 -14.53 -8.72
CA LEU A 101 -0.59 -13.24 -8.09
C LEU A 101 0.43 -13.07 -6.96
N VAL A 102 1.34 -12.12 -7.09
CA VAL A 102 2.32 -11.78 -6.06
C VAL A 102 1.66 -10.83 -5.06
N CYS A 103 0.72 -11.38 -4.28
CA CYS A 103 -0.15 -10.68 -3.35
C CYS A 103 -0.07 -11.27 -1.93
N ASP A 104 1.13 -11.65 -1.50
CA ASP A 104 1.38 -12.27 -0.20
C ASP A 104 1.49 -11.26 0.95
N MET A 105 1.63 -9.96 0.63
CA MET A 105 1.68 -8.91 1.65
C MET A 105 0.29 -8.62 2.25
N LEU A 106 0.33 -8.21 3.51
CA LEU A 106 -0.81 -7.69 4.26
C LEU A 106 -1.37 -6.44 3.57
N GLY A 107 -2.69 -6.32 3.43
CA GLY A 107 -3.34 -5.18 2.75
C GLY A 107 -3.67 -5.41 1.26
N GLN A 108 -3.25 -6.55 0.69
CA GLN A 108 -3.54 -6.92 -0.70
C GLN A 108 -4.74 -7.88 -0.85
N GLU A 109 -5.47 -8.16 0.24
CA GLU A 109 -6.65 -9.03 0.25
C GLU A 109 -7.71 -8.57 -0.74
N ASP A 110 -7.96 -7.25 -0.82
CA ASP A 110 -8.97 -6.69 -1.72
C ASP A 110 -8.66 -7.01 -3.20
N VAL A 111 -7.38 -7.15 -3.58
CA VAL A 111 -6.98 -7.59 -4.92
C VAL A 111 -7.39 -9.04 -5.15
N LEU A 112 -7.08 -9.92 -4.21
CA LEU A 112 -7.40 -11.35 -4.28
C LEU A 112 -8.92 -11.56 -4.31
N VAL A 113 -9.66 -10.85 -3.46
CA VAL A 113 -11.13 -10.85 -3.46
C VAL A 113 -11.68 -10.34 -4.80
N GLY A 114 -11.11 -9.25 -5.33
CA GLY A 114 -11.49 -8.69 -6.62
C GLY A 114 -11.32 -9.67 -7.77
N VAL A 115 -10.17 -10.34 -7.85
CA VAL A 115 -9.89 -11.37 -8.87
C VAL A 115 -10.82 -12.57 -8.70
N SER A 116 -10.97 -13.09 -7.47
CA SER A 116 -11.82 -14.25 -7.22
C SER A 116 -13.28 -14.00 -7.65
N LYS A 117 -13.81 -12.82 -7.31
CA LYS A 117 -15.16 -12.41 -7.73
C LYS A 117 -15.29 -12.21 -9.23
N ALA A 118 -14.31 -11.55 -9.86
CA ALA A 118 -14.37 -11.25 -11.29
C ALA A 118 -14.34 -12.51 -12.17
N PHE A 119 -13.64 -13.56 -11.73
CA PHE A 119 -13.48 -14.80 -12.50
C PHE A 119 -14.25 -15.99 -11.93
N GLY A 120 -15.00 -15.81 -10.83
CA GLY A 120 -15.78 -16.88 -10.19
C GLY A 120 -14.94 -18.08 -9.74
N SER A 121 -13.66 -17.86 -9.44
CA SER A 121 -12.71 -18.92 -9.11
C SER A 121 -12.06 -18.65 -7.76
N LYS A 122 -11.81 -19.73 -7.03
CA LYS A 122 -10.99 -19.70 -5.83
C LYS A 122 -9.52 -19.52 -6.18
N ILE A 123 -8.73 -19.18 -5.17
CA ILE A 123 -7.30 -18.88 -5.24
C ILE A 123 -6.57 -19.88 -4.36
N TYR A 124 -5.58 -20.54 -4.95
CA TYR A 124 -4.71 -21.47 -4.24
C TYR A 124 -3.55 -20.75 -3.57
N VAL A 125 -3.24 -21.13 -2.33
CA VAL A 125 -2.08 -20.66 -1.58
C VAL A 125 -1.37 -21.88 -1.00
N ASP A 126 -0.12 -22.08 -1.39
CA ASP A 126 0.73 -23.16 -0.87
C ASP A 126 1.00 -22.90 0.62
N ARG A 127 0.46 -23.77 1.49
CA ARG A 127 0.58 -23.64 2.96
C ARG A 127 2.00 -23.75 3.48
N GLU A 128 2.85 -24.52 2.80
CA GLU A 128 4.22 -24.75 3.23
C GLU A 128 5.10 -23.58 2.83
N LYS A 129 4.90 -23.04 1.63
CA LYS A 129 5.70 -21.92 1.10
C LYS A 129 5.17 -20.55 1.54
N ASN A 130 3.89 -20.44 1.88
CA ASN A 130 3.23 -19.17 2.14
C ASN A 130 2.21 -19.27 3.30
N SER A 131 2.67 -19.81 4.43
CA SER A 131 1.86 -20.07 5.62
C SER A 131 1.13 -18.83 6.13
N ASP A 132 1.84 -17.70 6.20
CA ASP A 132 1.30 -16.47 6.79
C ASP A 132 0.18 -15.88 5.95
N CYS A 133 0.35 -15.86 4.61
CA CYS A 133 -0.70 -15.47 3.69
C CYS A 133 -1.89 -16.43 3.77
N HIS A 134 -1.65 -17.74 3.78
CA HIS A 134 -2.72 -18.72 3.88
C HIS A 134 -3.51 -18.54 5.19
N GLN A 135 -2.84 -18.45 6.34
CA GLN A 135 -3.49 -18.25 7.65
C GLN A 135 -4.30 -16.96 7.69
N ARG A 136 -3.74 -15.87 7.16
CA ARG A 136 -4.41 -14.57 7.05
C ARG A 136 -5.68 -14.66 6.21
N LEU A 137 -5.62 -15.24 5.01
CA LEU A 137 -6.79 -15.37 4.14
C LEU A 137 -7.84 -16.31 4.72
N ALA A 138 -7.42 -17.42 5.35
CA ALA A 138 -8.33 -18.32 6.06
C ALA A 138 -9.11 -17.62 7.18
N HIS A 139 -8.56 -16.56 7.77
CA HIS A 139 -9.23 -15.76 8.79
C HIS A 139 -10.09 -14.62 8.21
N VAL A 140 -9.57 -13.91 7.20
CA VAL A 140 -10.19 -12.66 6.70
C VAL A 140 -11.20 -12.92 5.58
N THR A 141 -10.92 -13.86 4.69
CA THR A 141 -11.72 -14.16 3.48
C THR A 141 -11.59 -15.64 3.09
N PRO A 142 -12.05 -16.58 3.95
CA PRO A 142 -11.94 -18.02 3.68
C PRO A 142 -12.70 -18.45 2.41
N GLU A 143 -13.70 -17.69 1.97
CA GLU A 143 -14.53 -18.00 0.82
C GLU A 143 -13.78 -18.01 -0.52
N ILE A 144 -12.70 -17.22 -0.64
CA ILE A 144 -11.88 -17.19 -1.86
C ILE A 144 -10.80 -18.26 -1.88
N LEU A 145 -10.54 -18.92 -0.75
CA LEU A 145 -9.43 -19.87 -0.60
C LEU A 145 -9.81 -21.23 -1.20
N ALA A 146 -8.94 -21.74 -2.07
CA ALA A 146 -9.03 -23.08 -2.62
C ALA A 146 -8.60 -24.13 -1.58
N ALA A 147 -9.10 -25.37 -1.73
CA ALA A 147 -8.64 -26.49 -0.92
C ALA A 147 -7.20 -26.89 -1.32
N ASP A 148 -6.47 -27.54 -0.41
CA ASP A 148 -5.06 -27.88 -0.62
C ASP A 148 -4.84 -28.83 -1.81
N ASP A 149 -5.81 -29.73 -2.04
CA ASP A 149 -5.83 -30.69 -3.15
C ASP A 149 -6.26 -30.07 -4.49
N ALA A 150 -6.76 -28.83 -4.48
CA ALA A 150 -7.22 -28.12 -5.66
C ALA A 150 -6.09 -27.39 -6.42
N ALA A 151 -4.84 -27.49 -5.98
CA ALA A 151 -3.70 -26.84 -6.64
C ALA A 151 -3.64 -27.12 -8.16
N PRO A 152 -3.81 -28.36 -8.64
CA PRO A 152 -3.72 -28.67 -10.08
C PRO A 152 -4.90 -28.15 -10.90
N SER A 153 -6.06 -27.92 -10.28
CA SER A 153 -7.30 -27.50 -10.97
C SER A 153 -7.57 -26.00 -10.89
N THR A 154 -6.88 -25.29 -9.99
CA THR A 154 -7.13 -23.87 -9.76
C THR A 154 -6.31 -23.02 -10.73
N ARG A 155 -6.96 -22.03 -11.38
CA ARG A 155 -6.28 -21.08 -12.28
C ARG A 155 -5.41 -20.06 -11.54
N PHE A 156 -5.85 -19.61 -10.37
CA PHE A 156 -5.23 -18.51 -9.63
C PHE A 156 -4.42 -19.01 -8.44
N HIS A 157 -3.16 -18.59 -8.37
CA HIS A 157 -2.21 -19.01 -7.34
C HIS A 157 -1.57 -17.78 -6.71
N VAL A 158 -1.42 -17.76 -5.38
CA VAL A 158 -0.57 -16.75 -4.74
C VAL A 158 0.88 -17.20 -4.79
N LEU A 159 1.73 -16.37 -5.39
CA LEU A 159 3.18 -16.53 -5.37
C LEU A 159 3.77 -15.62 -4.29
N SER A 160 4.72 -16.13 -3.51
CA SER A 160 5.38 -15.30 -2.49
C SER A 160 6.38 -14.34 -3.13
N PHE A 161 6.53 -13.13 -2.58
CA PHE A 161 7.41 -12.10 -3.13
C PHE A 161 8.92 -12.38 -3.02
N PRO A 162 9.46 -12.95 -1.94
CA PRO A 162 10.90 -13.20 -1.81
C PRO A 162 11.43 -14.04 -2.99
N ARG A 163 12.52 -13.56 -3.60
CA ARG A 163 13.16 -14.19 -4.78
C ARG A 163 12.24 -14.27 -6.01
N LEU A 164 11.30 -13.33 -6.16
CA LEU A 164 10.39 -13.26 -7.31
C LEU A 164 11.08 -13.39 -8.67
N SER A 165 12.25 -12.76 -8.87
CA SER A 165 12.99 -12.84 -10.13
C SER A 165 13.39 -14.27 -10.48
N GLU A 166 13.90 -15.01 -9.50
CA GLU A 166 14.32 -16.40 -9.64
C GLU A 166 13.09 -17.30 -9.85
N GLN A 167 12.04 -17.12 -9.06
CA GLN A 167 10.79 -17.86 -9.19
C GLN A 167 10.11 -17.64 -10.55
N ALA A 168 10.05 -16.40 -11.03
CA ALA A 168 9.46 -16.08 -12.33
C ALA A 168 10.26 -16.74 -13.46
N THR A 169 11.59 -16.69 -13.39
CA THR A 169 12.47 -17.35 -14.36
C THR A 169 12.24 -18.85 -14.37
N GLU A 170 12.17 -19.48 -13.20
CA GLU A 170 11.93 -20.92 -13.05
C GLU A 170 10.56 -21.33 -13.59
N ILE A 171 9.48 -20.65 -13.19
CA ILE A 171 8.11 -20.91 -13.64
C ILE A 171 8.02 -20.84 -15.17
N LEU A 172 8.61 -19.80 -15.77
CA LEU A 172 8.60 -19.62 -17.22
C LEU A 172 9.46 -20.65 -17.94
N ALA A 173 10.60 -21.04 -17.38
CA ALA A 173 11.46 -22.09 -17.93
C ALA A 173 10.77 -23.47 -17.88
N GLN A 174 10.10 -23.79 -16.76
CA GLN A 174 9.33 -25.02 -16.59
C GLN A 174 8.18 -25.11 -17.59
N ALA A 175 7.40 -24.03 -17.76
CA ALA A 175 6.31 -23.99 -18.74
C ALA A 175 6.82 -24.20 -20.18
N ARG A 176 7.97 -23.59 -20.54
CA ARG A 176 8.62 -23.80 -21.84
C ARG A 176 9.08 -25.24 -22.02
N ALA A 177 9.75 -25.82 -21.02
CA ALA A 177 10.23 -27.19 -21.06
C ALA A 177 9.07 -28.20 -21.22
N ALA A 178 7.94 -27.93 -20.55
CA ALA A 178 6.71 -28.73 -20.64
C ALA A 178 5.85 -28.44 -21.89
N ARG A 179 6.26 -27.47 -22.74
CA ARG A 179 5.48 -26.98 -23.91
C ARG A 179 4.06 -26.54 -23.54
N GLN A 180 3.90 -25.97 -22.36
CA GLN A 180 2.65 -25.40 -21.87
C GLN A 180 2.52 -23.94 -22.30
N LEU A 181 1.28 -23.42 -22.28
CA LEU A 181 1.03 -22.01 -22.49
C LEU A 181 1.73 -21.18 -21.41
N LYS A 182 2.25 -20.02 -21.80
CA LYS A 182 3.00 -19.15 -20.88
C LYS A 182 2.09 -18.74 -19.71
N PRO A 183 2.45 -19.08 -18.46
CA PRO A 183 1.70 -18.61 -17.30
C PRO A 183 1.82 -17.10 -17.18
N LEU A 184 0.82 -16.48 -16.56
CA LEU A 184 0.81 -15.05 -16.30
C LEU A 184 1.28 -14.81 -14.86
N ILE A 185 2.23 -13.90 -14.67
CA ILE A 185 2.72 -13.51 -13.34
C ILE A 185 2.43 -12.03 -13.17
N ILE A 186 1.65 -11.66 -12.16
CA ILE A 186 1.26 -10.28 -11.88
C ILE A 186 1.72 -9.90 -10.48
N ARG A 187 2.40 -8.76 -10.37
CA ARG A 187 2.80 -8.13 -9.12
C ARG A 187 2.14 -6.76 -8.97
N PRO A 188 1.06 -6.66 -8.18
CA PRO A 188 0.48 -5.38 -7.78
C PRO A 188 1.36 -4.73 -6.71
N SER A 189 2.13 -3.70 -7.05
CA SER A 189 2.96 -2.95 -6.10
C SER A 189 3.42 -1.63 -6.69
N SER A 190 3.53 -0.59 -5.87
CA SER A 190 4.18 0.66 -6.22
C SER A 190 5.71 0.59 -6.16
N GLN A 191 6.30 -0.44 -5.54
CA GLN A 191 7.75 -0.54 -5.33
C GLN A 191 8.55 -0.56 -6.65
N TRP A 192 8.00 -1.20 -7.69
CA TRP A 192 8.64 -1.21 -9.01
C TRP A 192 8.61 0.17 -9.67
N TYR A 193 7.58 0.97 -9.39
CA TYR A 193 7.41 2.32 -9.92
C TYR A 193 8.20 3.38 -9.15
N ALA A 194 8.64 3.09 -7.92
CA ALA A 194 9.41 4.01 -7.09
C ALA A 194 10.75 4.41 -7.72
N TYR A 195 11.33 3.57 -8.57
CA TYR A 195 12.54 3.90 -9.34
C TYR A 195 12.35 5.11 -10.27
N TYR A 196 11.10 5.39 -10.67
CA TYR A 196 10.74 6.51 -11.54
C TYR A 196 10.23 7.73 -10.76
N ASP A 197 10.33 7.72 -9.43
CA ASP A 197 10.12 8.94 -8.65
C ASP A 197 11.26 9.91 -9.00
N PRO A 198 10.97 11.08 -9.58
CA PRO A 198 12.03 12.00 -9.98
C PRO A 198 12.88 12.34 -8.75
N PRO A 199 14.21 12.30 -8.86
CA PRO A 199 15.07 12.72 -7.77
C PRO A 199 14.78 14.19 -7.43
N PRO A 200 15.11 14.63 -6.20
CA PRO A 200 14.99 16.03 -5.82
C PRO A 200 15.64 16.95 -6.88
N PRO A 201 15.17 18.20 -7.06
CA PRO A 201 15.70 19.12 -8.07
C PRO A 201 17.24 19.28 -8.04
N GLU A 202 17.85 19.02 -6.88
CA GLU A 202 19.29 19.09 -6.61
C GLU A 202 20.09 17.93 -7.23
N GLU A 203 19.44 16.80 -7.57
CA GLU A 203 20.06 15.60 -8.16
C GLU A 203 19.60 15.34 -9.61
N ALA A 204 18.70 16.19 -10.13
CA ALA A 204 18.06 16.03 -11.44
C ALA A 204 19.01 16.21 -12.65
N SER A 205 20.27 16.59 -12.44
CA SER A 205 21.20 16.95 -13.51
C SER A 205 21.79 15.79 -14.32
N THR A 206 21.54 14.53 -13.94
CA THR A 206 22.29 13.40 -14.54
C THR A 206 21.48 12.16 -14.91
N GLN A 207 20.17 12.12 -14.65
CA GLN A 207 19.36 10.95 -15.01
C GLN A 207 18.70 11.15 -16.38
N GLN A 208 19.16 10.34 -17.33
CA GLN A 208 18.64 10.21 -18.69
C GLN A 208 17.11 10.06 -18.67
N GLN A 209 16.43 10.71 -19.62
CA GLN A 209 14.99 10.66 -19.87
C GLN A 209 14.49 9.23 -20.17
N GLN A 210 14.48 8.35 -19.17
CA GLN A 210 13.70 7.13 -19.25
C GLN A 210 12.23 7.54 -19.25
N GLN A 211 11.46 7.05 -20.24
CA GLN A 211 10.04 7.36 -20.36
C GLN A 211 9.34 7.05 -19.04
N LYS A 212 8.72 8.07 -18.45
CA LYS A 212 7.98 7.94 -17.20
C LYS A 212 6.90 6.86 -17.39
N PRO A 213 6.83 5.83 -16.52
CA PRO A 213 5.86 4.76 -16.67
C PRO A 213 4.44 5.30 -16.54
N VAL A 214 3.54 4.77 -17.36
CA VAL A 214 2.12 5.08 -17.29
C VAL A 214 1.54 4.30 -16.12
N LEU A 215 1.36 4.95 -14.97
CA LEU A 215 0.83 4.32 -13.74
C LEU A 215 -0.62 3.80 -13.86
N THR A 216 -1.29 4.13 -14.97
CA THR A 216 -2.68 3.76 -15.25
C THR A 216 -2.82 2.47 -16.05
N GLU A 217 -1.72 1.79 -16.38
CA GLU A 217 -1.74 0.51 -17.08
C GLU A 217 -0.73 -0.49 -16.49
N ALA A 218 -1.01 -1.78 -16.70
CA ALA A 218 -0.10 -2.85 -16.34
C ALA A 218 1.10 -2.87 -17.31
N MET A 219 2.32 -2.94 -16.76
CA MET A 219 3.56 -2.98 -17.54
C MET A 219 4.27 -4.32 -17.37
N CYS A 220 4.73 -4.94 -18.45
CA CYS A 220 5.54 -6.16 -18.37
C CYS A 220 7.03 -5.81 -18.28
N ASP A 221 7.76 -6.42 -17.35
CA ASP A 221 9.21 -6.33 -17.29
C ASP A 221 9.91 -7.36 -18.19
N GLU A 222 11.24 -7.30 -18.22
CA GLU A 222 12.10 -8.21 -19.00
C GLU A 222 12.04 -9.67 -18.53
N LEU A 223 11.67 -9.90 -17.26
CA LEU A 223 11.49 -11.23 -16.69
C LEU A 223 10.11 -11.81 -17.00
N GLY A 224 9.22 -11.04 -17.66
CA GLY A 224 7.87 -11.46 -17.99
C GLY A 224 6.86 -11.30 -16.87
N VAL A 225 7.19 -10.54 -15.83
CA VAL A 225 6.30 -10.18 -14.72
C VAL A 225 5.54 -8.90 -15.07
N TRP A 226 4.23 -8.94 -14.92
CA TRP A 226 3.36 -7.78 -15.11
C TRP A 226 3.21 -6.99 -13.82
N HIS A 227 3.63 -5.74 -13.82
CA HIS A 227 3.55 -4.83 -12.69
C HIS A 227 2.31 -3.96 -12.81
N VAL A 228 1.49 -3.93 -11.77
CA VAL A 228 0.35 -3.01 -11.64
C VAL A 228 0.63 -2.06 -10.50
N CYS A 229 0.48 -0.76 -10.72
CA CYS A 229 0.75 0.22 -9.69
C CYS A 229 -0.34 0.13 -8.62
N LEU A 230 -0.05 -0.54 -7.50
CA LEU A 230 -0.91 -0.61 -6.32
C LEU A 230 -0.12 -0.06 -5.14
N SER A 231 -0.59 1.04 -4.57
CA SER A 231 0.01 1.61 -3.37
C SER A 231 -0.81 1.25 -2.13
N MET A 232 -0.10 0.83 -1.09
CA MET A 232 -0.62 0.80 0.28
C MET A 232 -0.33 2.11 1.02
N HIS A 233 0.36 3.06 0.36
CA HIS A 233 0.67 4.38 0.86
C HIS A 233 -0.24 5.44 0.26
N SER A 234 -0.48 6.51 1.01
CA SER A 234 -1.20 7.66 0.49
C SER A 234 -0.47 8.33 -0.67
N SER A 235 -1.26 8.68 -1.69
CA SER A 235 -0.85 9.53 -2.80
C SER A 235 -0.58 10.96 -2.33
N ARG A 236 0.15 11.72 -3.14
CA ARG A 236 0.40 13.14 -2.89
C ARG A 236 -0.88 13.94 -2.63
N GLU A 237 -1.93 13.70 -3.41
CA GLU A 237 -3.21 14.42 -3.30
C GLU A 237 -3.91 14.12 -1.96
N GLU A 238 -3.90 12.86 -1.53
CA GLU A 238 -4.45 12.46 -0.23
C GLU A 238 -3.65 13.08 0.93
N LEU A 239 -2.32 13.15 0.80
CA LEU A 239 -1.46 13.83 1.77
C LEU A 239 -1.77 15.33 1.84
N GLU A 240 -1.89 16.01 0.69
CA GLU A 240 -2.21 17.44 0.62
C GLU A 240 -3.60 17.74 1.19
N GLN A 241 -4.60 16.91 0.88
CA GLN A 241 -5.94 17.02 1.46
C GLN A 241 -5.92 16.82 2.98
N ALA A 242 -5.21 15.79 3.46
CA ALA A 242 -5.04 15.52 4.88
C ALA A 242 -4.38 16.70 5.62
N LEU A 243 -3.35 17.30 5.04
CA LEU A 243 -2.69 18.48 5.58
C LEU A 243 -3.65 19.68 5.67
N GLY A 244 -4.50 19.87 4.65
CA GLY A 244 -5.53 20.91 4.66
C GLY A 244 -6.56 20.74 5.77
N ILE A 245 -6.88 19.50 6.16
CA ILE A 245 -7.81 19.17 7.25
C ILE A 245 -7.13 19.32 8.62
N LEU A 246 -5.95 18.71 8.80
CA LEU A 246 -5.27 18.65 10.11
C LEU A 246 -4.62 19.98 10.51
N LYS A 247 -4.16 20.76 9.52
CA LYS A 247 -3.43 22.03 9.72
C LYS A 247 -2.37 21.95 10.84
N PRO A 248 -1.44 20.98 10.77
CA PRO A 248 -0.44 20.81 11.81
C PRO A 248 0.48 22.03 11.87
N LYS A 249 1.03 22.34 13.06
CA LYS A 249 2.05 23.41 13.16
C LYS A 249 3.34 23.01 12.43
N TRP A 250 3.70 21.73 12.47
CA TRP A 250 4.91 21.18 11.91
C TRP A 250 4.64 19.87 11.18
N VAL A 251 5.31 19.66 10.05
CA VAL A 251 5.30 18.40 9.29
C VAL A 251 6.72 17.86 9.23
N VAL A 252 6.90 16.59 9.58
CA VAL A 252 8.18 15.88 9.57
C VAL A 252 8.07 14.68 8.63
N TYR A 253 8.97 14.58 7.66
CA TYR A 253 8.96 13.50 6.69
C TYR A 253 9.81 12.32 7.15
N THR A 254 9.27 11.09 7.13
CA THR A 254 9.90 9.90 7.75
C THR A 254 10.51 8.88 6.78
N MET A 255 10.46 9.10 5.46
CA MET A 255 11.04 8.18 4.45
C MET A 255 12.33 8.68 3.78
N SER A 256 13.15 7.71 3.35
CA SER A 256 14.60 7.70 3.12
C SER A 256 15.18 8.53 1.97
N SER A 257 14.81 9.82 1.90
CA SER A 257 15.79 10.88 1.63
C SER A 257 15.51 11.93 2.70
N CYS A 258 16.16 11.75 3.85
CA CYS A 258 15.95 12.58 5.04
C CYS A 258 16.58 13.97 4.80
N MET A 259 15.94 14.77 3.96
CA MET A 259 16.12 16.20 3.89
C MET A 259 14.91 16.82 4.59
N VAL A 260 15.17 17.52 5.69
CA VAL A 260 14.22 18.49 6.24
C VAL A 260 13.83 19.41 5.09
N VAL A 261 12.60 19.30 4.61
CA VAL A 261 12.12 20.16 3.53
C VAL A 261 12.03 21.57 4.10
N ASP A 262 12.76 22.50 3.49
CA ASP A 262 12.76 23.91 3.85
C ASP A 262 11.32 24.43 3.97
N LEU A 263 11.07 25.07 5.11
CA LEU A 263 9.87 25.78 5.52
C LEU A 263 9.31 26.76 4.47
N SER A 264 10.11 27.17 3.49
CA SER A 264 9.67 28.04 2.40
C SER A 264 8.53 27.46 1.53
N TYR A 265 8.47 26.13 1.34
CA TYR A 265 7.39 25.47 0.58
C TYR A 265 6.08 25.39 1.41
N VAL A 266 6.20 25.07 2.70
CA VAL A 266 5.06 24.94 3.63
C VAL A 266 4.50 26.32 4.01
N ARG A 267 5.36 27.35 4.16
CA ARG A 267 4.94 28.74 4.43
C ARG A 267 4.04 29.33 3.35
N LYS A 268 4.16 28.89 2.10
CA LYS A 268 3.31 29.38 0.99
C LYS A 268 1.91 28.75 0.96
N GLN A 269 1.74 27.59 1.62
CA GLN A 269 0.50 26.82 1.60
C GLN A 269 -0.23 26.82 2.96
N CYS A 270 0.47 27.13 4.05
CA CYS A 270 -0.12 27.29 5.39
C CYS A 270 -0.05 28.75 5.82
N SER A 271 -1.12 29.49 5.55
CA SER A 271 -1.36 30.80 6.14
C SER A 271 -1.67 30.64 7.63
N LEU A 272 -0.64 30.66 8.49
CA LEU A 272 -0.68 31.04 9.92
C LEU A 272 0.74 31.01 10.53
N SER A 273 1.37 32.19 10.53
CA SER A 273 2.15 32.81 11.63
C SER A 273 3.10 31.98 12.52
N GLN A 274 4.36 32.46 12.53
CA GLN A 274 5.43 32.31 13.53
C GLN A 274 6.23 31.00 13.56
N VAL A 275 7.33 30.98 12.79
CA VAL A 275 8.52 30.18 13.09
C VAL A 275 9.61 31.14 13.58
N ARG A 276 9.98 31.02 14.86
CA ARG A 276 11.24 31.55 15.40
C ARG A 276 12.34 30.52 15.14
N THR A 277 13.51 31.02 14.74
CA THR A 277 14.79 30.30 14.62
C THR A 277 15.14 29.50 15.85
#